data_AF-A0A7Z9G1I2-F1
#
_entry.id   AF-A0A7Z9G1I2-F1
#
_cell.length_a   1.000
_cell.length_b   1.000
_cell.length_c   1.000
_cell.angle_alpha   90.00
_cell.angle_beta   90.00
_cell.angle_gamma   90.00
#
_symmetry.space_group_name_H-M   'P 1'
#
loop_
_entity.id
_entity.type
_entity.pdbx_description
1 polymer ?
#
loop_
_entity_poly.entity_id
_entity_poly.type
_entity_poly.pdbx_seq_one_letter_code
_entity_poly.pdbx_strand_id
1 'polypeptide(L)'
;MTALTTVYKDSAGMAAKAGTFIEYQVKFSHLSSLKVGGAYVHTADGTVLGPTGVVQGMRQQEDSKSQWSHQQIALDPISGKKIVAITVGTKVDSAPKGLFSMLVDNIQLTDGDNIVKPIWLSADNTDKEVAGEPYGKLVGVESLNLKVDDDEVSVQSANKMLTSWGKMKTLW
;
A
#
# COMPACT_ATOMS: atom_id res chain seq x y z
N MET A 1 -2.49 11.90 -10.49
CA MET A 1 -2.87 11.87 -9.07
C MET A 1 -1.75 11.25 -8.25
N THR A 2 -1.32 11.89 -7.17
CA THR A 2 -0.32 11.35 -6.23
C THR A 2 -0.75 11.61 -4.79
N ALA A 3 -0.85 10.52 -4.02
CA ALA A 3 -1.05 10.50 -2.57
C ALA A 3 -0.33 9.25 -2.01
N LEU A 4 0.76 9.46 -1.29
CA LEU A 4 1.56 8.40 -0.67
C LEU A 4 1.83 8.75 0.79
N THR A 5 1.82 7.76 1.68
CA THR A 5 2.08 7.91 3.13
C THR A 5 3.13 6.90 3.55
N THR A 6 4.07 7.27 4.41
CA THR A 6 5.20 6.41 4.77
C THR A 6 4.83 5.36 5.82
N VAL A 7 5.14 4.10 5.54
CA VAL A 7 5.04 2.96 6.49
C VAL A 7 6.41 2.41 6.91
N TYR A 8 7.46 2.71 6.13
CA TYR A 8 8.85 2.41 6.46
C TYR A 8 9.75 3.57 6.06
N LYS A 9 10.68 3.97 6.94
CA LYS A 9 11.70 4.98 6.63
C LYS A 9 13.00 4.63 7.35
N ASP A 10 14.10 4.61 6.62
CA ASP A 10 15.43 4.27 7.12
C ASP A 10 16.49 4.98 6.29
N SER A 11 17.26 5.87 6.93
CA SER A 11 18.32 6.64 6.29
C SER A 11 19.62 5.85 6.09
N ALA A 12 19.84 4.76 6.84
CA ALA A 12 20.93 3.82 6.56
C ALA A 12 20.58 2.95 5.34
N GLY A 13 19.30 2.58 5.22
CA GLY A 13 18.68 1.95 4.06
C GLY A 13 18.88 0.44 4.00
N MET A 14 17.80 -0.26 3.61
CA MET A 14 17.77 -1.71 3.42
C MET A 14 18.30 -2.09 2.04
N ALA A 15 19.25 -3.02 1.95
CA ALA A 15 19.76 -3.48 0.65
C ALA A 15 18.72 -4.33 -0.09
N ALA A 16 18.33 -3.92 -1.30
CA ALA A 16 17.59 -4.76 -2.22
C ALA A 16 18.49 -5.87 -2.78
N LYS A 17 17.97 -7.10 -2.84
CA LYS A 17 18.67 -8.28 -3.38
C LYS A 17 17.91 -8.85 -4.57
N ALA A 18 18.62 -9.46 -5.50
CA ALA A 18 18.00 -10.31 -6.51
C ALA A 18 17.26 -11.49 -5.84
N GLY A 19 16.14 -11.92 -6.41
CA GLY A 19 15.29 -12.96 -5.84
C GLY A 19 14.61 -12.56 -4.52
N THR A 20 14.42 -11.27 -4.24
CA THR A 20 13.65 -10.81 -3.07
C THR A 20 12.51 -9.88 -3.50
N PHE A 21 11.46 -9.83 -2.68
CA PHE A 21 10.20 -9.17 -3.01
C PHE A 21 9.70 -8.31 -1.85
N ILE A 22 9.04 -7.19 -2.14
CA ILE A 22 8.10 -6.58 -1.18
C ILE A 22 6.71 -7.13 -1.46
N GLU A 23 6.17 -7.86 -0.50
CA GLU A 23 4.83 -8.43 -0.52
C GLU A 23 3.89 -7.69 0.43
N TYR A 24 2.60 -7.76 0.12
CA TYR A 24 1.51 -7.24 0.95
C TYR A 24 0.17 -7.87 0.51
N GLN A 25 -0.91 -7.57 1.22
CA GLN A 25 -2.27 -7.67 0.66
C GLN A 25 -2.91 -6.28 0.56
N VAL A 26 -3.80 -6.09 -0.42
CA VAL A 26 -4.56 -4.86 -0.64
C VAL A 26 -6.03 -5.15 -0.93
N LYS A 27 -6.92 -4.42 -0.27
CA LYS A 27 -8.38 -4.41 -0.47
C LYS A 27 -8.81 -2.98 -0.79
N PHE A 28 -9.56 -2.79 -1.87
CA PHE A 28 -10.15 -1.50 -2.21
C PHE A 28 -11.60 -1.46 -1.76
N SER A 29 -12.02 -0.42 -1.04
CA SER A 29 -13.43 -0.23 -0.69
C SER A 29 -14.28 -0.15 -1.96
N HIS A 30 -15.49 -0.70 -1.94
CA HIS A 30 -16.47 -0.55 -3.04
C HIS A 30 -16.60 0.92 -3.47
N LEU A 31 -16.62 1.85 -2.49
CA LEU A 31 -16.74 3.29 -2.67
C LEU A 31 -15.55 3.98 -3.35
N SER A 32 -14.40 3.30 -3.49
CA SER A 32 -13.22 3.88 -4.14
C SER A 32 -13.42 4.01 -5.66
N SER A 33 -13.38 5.22 -6.21
CA SER A 33 -13.48 5.48 -7.67
C SER A 33 -12.25 4.99 -8.44
N LEU A 34 -11.12 4.82 -7.76
CA LEU A 34 -9.87 4.28 -8.29
C LEU A 34 -9.52 2.96 -7.57
N LYS A 35 -9.25 1.90 -8.34
CA LYS A 35 -8.83 0.58 -7.85
C LYS A 35 -7.34 0.30 -8.14
N VAL A 36 -6.51 1.35 -8.11
CA VAL A 36 -5.07 1.30 -8.40
C VAL A 36 -4.32 2.01 -7.28
N GLY A 37 -3.40 1.29 -6.65
CA GLY A 37 -2.68 1.69 -5.46
C GLY A 37 -2.09 0.46 -4.77
N GLY A 38 -1.34 0.69 -3.69
CA GLY A 38 -0.66 -0.36 -2.94
C GLY A 38 0.62 0.18 -2.29
N ALA A 39 1.61 -0.69 -2.10
CA ALA A 39 2.93 -0.30 -1.63
C ALA A 39 3.81 0.21 -2.78
N TYR A 40 4.66 1.20 -2.49
CA TYR A 40 5.70 1.74 -3.36
C TYR A 40 7.04 1.73 -2.63
N VAL A 41 8.09 1.30 -3.32
CA VAL A 41 9.44 1.08 -2.77
C VAL A 41 10.37 2.15 -3.33
N HIS A 42 10.97 2.96 -2.46
CA HIS A 42 11.79 4.13 -2.84
C HIS A 42 13.25 3.88 -2.49
N THR A 43 14.15 4.06 -3.45
CA THR A 43 15.60 3.93 -3.25
C THR A 43 16.31 5.26 -3.06
N ALA A 44 17.51 5.22 -2.48
CA ALA A 44 18.36 6.39 -2.20
C ALA A 44 18.72 7.20 -3.46
N ASP A 45 18.71 6.59 -4.65
CA ASP A 45 18.98 7.24 -5.94
C ASP A 45 17.71 7.78 -6.65
N GLY A 46 16.55 7.72 -5.98
CA GLY A 46 15.28 8.20 -6.52
C GLY A 46 14.53 7.21 -7.42
N THR A 47 15.02 5.97 -7.59
CA THR A 47 14.22 4.92 -8.24
C THR A 47 13.00 4.60 -7.38
N VAL A 48 11.83 4.44 -8.01
CA VAL A 48 10.59 4.05 -7.33
C VAL A 48 9.97 2.86 -8.05
N LEU A 49 9.88 1.73 -7.36
CA LEU A 49 9.00 0.62 -7.75
C LEU A 49 7.63 0.79 -7.09
N GLY A 50 6.62 0.13 -7.63
CA GLY A 50 5.25 0.20 -7.13
C GLY A 50 4.39 -0.94 -7.68
N PRO A 51 3.07 -0.89 -7.52
CA PRO A 51 2.17 -1.85 -8.15
C PRO A 51 2.35 -1.75 -9.67
N THR A 52 2.74 -2.85 -10.31
CA THR A 52 2.79 -2.89 -11.78
C THR A 52 1.37 -2.82 -12.30
N GLY A 53 1.13 -2.03 -13.36
CA GLY A 53 -0.21 -1.76 -13.89
C GLY A 53 -0.87 -2.94 -14.61
N VAL A 54 -0.53 -4.17 -14.27
CA VAL A 54 -1.14 -5.38 -14.84
C VAL A 54 -2.57 -5.48 -14.32
N VAL A 55 -3.54 -5.35 -15.22
CA VAL A 55 -4.98 -5.36 -14.92
C VAL A 55 -5.46 -6.80 -14.63
N GLN A 56 -4.89 -7.46 -13.62
CA GLN A 56 -5.36 -8.75 -13.12
C GLN A 56 -6.59 -8.57 -12.24
N GLY A 57 -7.73 -8.19 -12.84
CA GLY A 57 -8.99 -8.17 -12.09
C GLY A 57 -10.00 -7.08 -12.44
N MET A 58 -10.25 -6.75 -13.71
CA MET A 58 -11.61 -6.38 -14.09
C MET A 58 -12.51 -7.63 -14.14
N ARG A 59 -12.57 -8.37 -13.02
CA ARG A 59 -13.61 -9.36 -12.76
C ARG A 59 -14.44 -8.82 -11.61
N GLN A 60 -15.76 -8.89 -11.76
CA GLN A 60 -16.64 -8.88 -10.61
C GLN A 60 -16.25 -10.10 -9.76
N GLN A 61 -15.55 -9.84 -8.66
CA GLN A 61 -15.34 -10.84 -7.64
C GLN A 61 -16.65 -10.90 -6.86
N GLU A 62 -17.34 -12.05 -6.92
CA GLU A 62 -18.55 -12.29 -6.13
C GLU A 62 -18.25 -12.01 -4.65
N ASP A 63 -19.20 -11.41 -3.92
CA ASP A 63 -19.04 -10.99 -2.51
C ASP A 63 -18.83 -12.17 -1.53
N SER A 64 -18.70 -13.40 -2.05
CA SER A 64 -18.44 -14.65 -1.33
C SER A 64 -16.94 -14.96 -1.11
N LYS A 65 -16.01 -14.12 -1.56
CA LYS A 65 -14.55 -14.33 -1.47
C LYS A 65 -13.81 -13.09 -0.97
N SER A 66 -12.65 -13.28 -0.35
CA SER A 66 -11.80 -12.18 0.14
C SER A 66 -11.59 -11.10 -0.92
N GLN A 67 -12.02 -9.87 -0.63
CA GLN A 67 -11.71 -8.69 -1.45
C GLN A 67 -10.25 -8.24 -1.29
N TRP A 68 -9.49 -8.92 -0.45
CA TRP A 68 -8.05 -8.80 -0.32
C TRP A 68 -7.34 -9.55 -1.46
N SER A 69 -6.61 -8.80 -2.29
CA SER A 69 -5.67 -9.36 -3.27
C SER A 69 -4.26 -9.39 -2.69
N HIS A 70 -3.52 -10.49 -2.91
CA HIS A 70 -2.08 -10.52 -2.63
C HIS A 70 -1.32 -9.79 -3.75
N GLN A 71 -0.27 -9.08 -3.38
CA GLN A 71 0.56 -8.28 -4.28
C GLN A 71 2.04 -8.50 -3.96
N GLN A 72 2.87 -8.54 -5.00
CA GLN A 72 4.30 -8.81 -4.92
C GLN A 72 5.07 -7.87 -5.85
N ILE A 73 6.10 -7.21 -5.32
CA ILE A 73 6.99 -6.29 -6.05
C ILE A 73 8.40 -6.88 -6.03
N ALA A 74 8.83 -7.47 -7.15
CA ALA A 74 10.18 -8.00 -7.33
C ALA A 74 11.24 -6.89 -7.26
N LEU A 75 12.31 -7.14 -6.52
CA LEU A 75 13.37 -6.16 -6.25
C LEU A 75 14.59 -6.30 -7.19
N ASP A 76 14.60 -7.29 -8.08
CA ASP A 76 15.64 -7.46 -9.10
C ASP A 76 15.94 -6.19 -9.93
N PRO A 77 14.95 -5.37 -10.36
CA PRO A 77 15.21 -4.13 -11.09
C PRO A 77 15.97 -3.05 -10.29
N ILE A 78 16.08 -3.23 -8.97
CA ILE A 78 16.83 -2.37 -8.05
C ILE A 78 17.86 -3.16 -7.21
N SER A 79 18.25 -4.37 -7.64
CA SER A 79 19.23 -5.19 -6.93
C SER A 79 20.53 -4.42 -6.66
N GLY A 80 21.05 -4.51 -5.43
CA GLY A 80 22.22 -3.76 -4.97
C GLY A 80 21.94 -2.30 -4.56
N LYS A 81 20.76 -1.74 -4.86
CA LYS A 81 20.36 -0.40 -4.38
C LYS A 81 19.90 -0.44 -2.92
N LYS A 82 19.96 0.71 -2.26
CA LYS A 82 19.39 0.93 -0.91
C LYS A 82 17.95 1.41 -0.99
N ILE A 83 17.01 0.66 -0.43
CA ILE A 83 15.63 1.06 -0.14
C ILE A 83 15.64 1.93 1.11
N VAL A 84 15.19 3.18 1.00
CA VAL A 84 15.18 4.17 2.09
C VAL A 84 13.78 4.47 2.62
N ALA A 85 12.74 4.18 1.84
CA ALA A 85 11.36 4.25 2.29
C ALA A 85 10.47 3.23 1.58
N ILE A 86 9.41 2.80 2.28
CA ILE A 86 8.24 2.14 1.68
C ILE A 86 7.01 2.96 2.06
N THR A 87 6.15 3.23 1.09
CA THR A 87 4.95 4.05 1.26
C THR A 87 3.71 3.34 0.73
N VAL A 88 2.57 3.51 1.38
CA VAL A 88 1.26 3.07 0.84
C VAL A 88 0.50 4.23 0.24
N GLY A 89 -0.30 3.97 -0.79
CA GLY A 89 -1.21 4.95 -1.38
C GLY A 89 -1.44 4.73 -2.87
N THR A 90 -1.50 5.80 -3.65
CA THR A 90 -1.63 5.76 -5.11
C THR A 90 -0.78 6.83 -5.81
N LYS A 91 -0.21 6.44 -6.95
CA LYS A 91 0.53 7.28 -7.88
C LYS A 91 0.19 6.80 -9.29
N VAL A 92 -0.62 7.60 -10.00
CA VAL A 92 -1.13 7.36 -11.36
C VAL A 92 -1.15 8.70 -12.10
N ASP A 93 -1.09 8.72 -13.43
CA ASP A 93 -1.09 10.00 -14.16
C ASP A 93 -2.45 10.74 -14.01
N SER A 94 -3.53 10.06 -14.39
CA SER A 94 -4.91 10.54 -14.25
C SER A 94 -5.76 9.61 -13.35
N ALA A 95 -6.83 10.15 -12.79
CA ALA A 95 -7.80 9.42 -11.97
C ALA A 95 -9.20 10.03 -12.14
N PRO A 96 -10.29 9.25 -12.03
CA PRO A 96 -11.65 9.79 -12.03
C PRO A 96 -11.94 10.56 -10.73
N LYS A 97 -12.76 11.62 -10.83
CA LYS A 97 -13.26 12.33 -9.63
C LYS A 97 -14.02 11.36 -8.73
N GLY A 98 -13.67 11.31 -7.45
CA GLY A 98 -14.32 10.46 -6.44
C GLY A 98 -13.38 10.17 -5.27
N LEU A 99 -13.86 9.35 -4.34
CA LEU A 99 -13.07 8.90 -3.19
C LEU A 99 -11.98 7.91 -3.64
N PHE A 100 -10.77 8.04 -3.12
CA PHE A 100 -9.82 6.92 -3.06
C PHE A 100 -9.85 6.31 -1.66
N SER A 101 -10.08 5.00 -1.56
CA SER A 101 -10.20 4.29 -0.29
C SER A 101 -9.65 2.86 -0.41
N MET A 102 -8.61 2.58 0.36
CA MET A 102 -7.77 1.39 0.27
C MET A 102 -7.34 0.95 1.67
N LEU A 103 -7.24 -0.37 1.85
CA LEU A 103 -6.65 -1.03 3.01
C LEU A 103 -5.42 -1.82 2.53
N VAL A 104 -4.35 -1.82 3.32
CA VAL A 104 -3.10 -2.54 3.05
C VAL A 104 -2.63 -3.19 4.34
N ASP A 105 -2.17 -4.44 4.27
CA ASP A 105 -1.66 -5.18 5.44
C ASP A 105 -0.58 -6.21 5.05
N ASN A 106 0.10 -6.77 6.05
CA ASN A 106 1.18 -7.74 5.95
C ASN A 106 2.28 -7.32 4.96
N ILE A 107 2.74 -6.07 5.07
CA ILE A 107 3.86 -5.57 4.27
C ILE A 107 5.14 -6.22 4.78
N GLN A 108 5.85 -6.94 3.91
CA GLN A 108 6.99 -7.77 4.28
C GLN A 108 8.03 -7.82 3.15
N LEU A 109 9.30 -7.98 3.52
CA LEU A 109 10.35 -8.41 2.60
C LEU A 109 10.44 -9.94 2.65
N THR A 110 10.34 -10.59 1.49
CA THR A 110 10.51 -12.05 1.35
C THR A 110 11.64 -12.41 0.38
N ASP A 111 12.07 -13.67 0.43
CA ASP A 111 12.90 -14.33 -0.60
C ASP A 111 12.07 -15.26 -1.52
N GLY A 112 10.74 -15.18 -1.44
CA GLY A 112 9.78 -16.05 -2.12
C GLY A 112 9.26 -17.20 -1.25
N ASP A 113 10.07 -17.72 -0.32
CA ASP A 113 9.71 -18.82 0.58
C ASP A 113 9.53 -18.36 2.04
N ASN A 114 10.29 -17.35 2.49
CA ASN A 114 10.40 -16.93 3.89
C ASN A 114 10.25 -15.41 4.06
N ILE A 115 9.82 -14.98 5.25
CA ILE A 115 9.87 -13.58 5.67
C ILE A 115 11.31 -13.24 6.07
N VAL A 116 11.99 -12.43 5.24
CA VAL A 116 13.35 -11.92 5.50
C VAL A 116 13.31 -10.72 6.45
N LYS A 117 12.28 -9.87 6.35
CA LYS A 117 12.05 -8.77 7.30
C LYS A 117 10.57 -8.34 7.33
N PRO A 118 9.89 -8.34 8.48
CA PRO A 118 8.58 -7.71 8.61
C PRO A 118 8.71 -6.18 8.46
N ILE A 119 7.80 -5.56 7.72
CA ILE A 119 7.75 -4.10 7.54
C ILE A 119 6.51 -3.52 8.24
N TRP A 120 5.34 -4.14 8.04
CA TRP A 120 4.09 -3.83 8.72
C TRP A 120 3.22 -5.08 8.80
N LEU A 121 3.08 -5.68 9.98
CA LEU A 121 2.18 -6.80 10.26
C LEU A 121 1.07 -6.34 11.21
N SER A 122 -0.18 -6.76 11.01
CA SER A 122 -1.31 -6.29 11.85
C SER A 122 -1.10 -6.52 13.36
N ALA A 123 -0.47 -7.64 13.74
CA ALA A 123 -0.24 -8.03 15.14
C ALA A 123 0.72 -7.09 15.91
N ASP A 124 1.63 -6.39 15.23
CA ASP A 124 2.67 -5.55 15.85
C ASP A 124 2.30 -4.05 15.90
N ASN A 125 1.11 -3.68 15.38
CA ASN A 125 0.80 -2.31 14.97
C ASN A 125 -0.61 -1.80 15.34
N THR A 126 -1.44 -2.57 16.09
CA THR A 126 -2.83 -2.19 16.42
C THR A 126 -2.94 -0.81 17.07
N ASP A 127 -2.04 -0.50 18.00
CA ASP A 127 -2.10 0.73 18.82
C ASP A 127 -1.23 1.87 18.26
N LYS A 128 -0.74 1.76 17.01
CA LYS A 128 0.18 2.74 16.43
C LYS A 128 -0.54 3.82 15.64
N GLU A 129 -0.48 5.05 16.14
CA GLU A 129 -0.68 6.23 15.33
C GLU A 129 0.35 6.26 14.18
N VAL A 130 -0.13 6.19 12.94
CA VAL A 130 0.70 6.48 11.76
C VAL A 130 0.51 7.95 11.42
N ALA A 131 1.61 8.71 11.41
CA ALA A 131 1.57 10.11 10.97
C ALA A 131 1.08 10.18 9.51
N GLY A 132 -0.12 10.72 9.31
CA GLY A 132 -0.76 10.89 7.99
C GLY A 132 -0.11 11.95 7.10
N GLU A 133 1.18 12.23 7.30
CA GLU A 133 1.93 13.20 6.50
C GLU A 133 2.21 12.63 5.08
N PRO A 134 1.96 13.42 4.02
CA PRO A 134 2.20 12.97 2.67
C PRO A 134 3.70 12.82 2.39
N TYR A 135 4.09 11.68 1.83
CA TYR A 135 5.45 11.47 1.32
C TYR A 135 5.66 12.26 0.02
N GLY A 136 6.08 13.51 0.19
CA GLY A 136 6.21 14.48 -0.89
C GLY A 136 4.92 15.27 -1.16
N LYS A 137 4.81 15.85 -2.35
CA LYS A 137 3.69 16.74 -2.69
C LYS A 137 2.44 15.95 -3.11
N LEU A 138 1.30 16.26 -2.48
CA LEU A 138 -0.02 15.83 -2.97
C LEU A 138 -0.34 16.47 -4.33
N VAL A 139 -0.80 15.66 -5.29
CA VAL A 139 -1.12 16.12 -6.66
C VAL A 139 -2.50 15.61 -7.07
N GLY A 140 -3.46 16.53 -7.23
CA GLY A 140 -4.84 16.19 -7.60
C GLY A 140 -5.63 15.48 -6.49
N VAL A 141 -5.36 15.86 -5.23
CA VAL A 141 -5.97 15.28 -4.02
C VAL A 141 -6.27 16.43 -3.04
N GLU A 142 -7.51 16.51 -2.54
CA GLU A 142 -7.94 17.57 -1.60
C GLU A 142 -7.49 17.30 -0.15
N SER A 143 -7.48 16.04 0.27
CA SER A 143 -7.17 15.63 1.65
C SER A 143 -6.61 14.20 1.72
N LEU A 144 -5.80 13.92 2.74
CA LEU A 144 -5.21 12.61 3.05
C LEU A 144 -5.49 12.27 4.53
N ASN A 145 -5.83 11.02 4.85
CA ASN A 145 -6.05 10.57 6.23
C ASN A 145 -5.75 9.06 6.35
N LEU A 146 -4.55 8.70 6.81
CA LEU A 146 -4.20 7.31 7.15
C LEU A 146 -4.52 7.05 8.63
N LYS A 147 -5.06 5.87 8.93
CA LYS A 147 -5.38 5.40 10.29
C LYS A 147 -5.34 3.86 10.38
N VAL A 148 -5.79 3.33 11.51
CA VAL A 148 -6.10 1.93 11.82
C VAL A 148 -7.53 1.90 12.45
N ASP A 149 -8.37 0.88 12.19
CA ASP A 149 -9.87 0.80 12.34
C ASP A 149 -10.27 -0.73 12.37
N ASP A 150 -11.51 -1.27 12.37
CA ASP A 150 -11.80 -2.76 12.51
C ASP A 150 -12.40 -3.55 11.28
N ASP A 151 -11.79 -4.63 10.71
CA ASP A 151 -12.22 -5.36 9.45
C ASP A 151 -12.18 -6.91 9.45
N GLU A 152 -13.05 -7.52 8.64
CA GLU A 152 -13.14 -8.97 8.42
C GLU A 152 -12.13 -9.54 7.40
N VAL A 153 -11.58 -10.72 7.69
CA VAL A 153 -10.52 -11.40 6.93
C VAL A 153 -10.95 -12.82 6.55
N SER A 154 -10.83 -13.20 5.27
CA SER A 154 -11.21 -14.54 4.80
C SER A 154 -10.08 -15.59 4.87
N VAL A 155 -8.99 -15.34 5.60
CA VAL A 155 -7.92 -16.32 5.88
C VAL A 155 -7.55 -16.20 7.36
N GLN A 156 -7.38 -17.32 8.06
CA GLN A 156 -7.31 -17.39 9.53
C GLN A 156 -6.37 -16.35 10.15
N SER A 157 -6.96 -15.32 10.74
CA SER A 157 -6.29 -14.32 11.55
C SER A 157 -7.33 -13.73 12.51
N ALA A 158 -7.19 -14.04 13.80
CA ALA A 158 -8.06 -13.47 14.84
C ALA A 158 -7.63 -12.02 15.12
N ASN A 159 -8.60 -11.13 15.27
CA ASN A 159 -8.45 -9.70 15.59
C ASN A 159 -7.74 -8.91 14.45
N LYS A 160 -8.50 -8.20 13.60
CA LYS A 160 -8.00 -7.52 12.39
C LYS A 160 -8.76 -6.24 12.05
N MET A 161 -8.14 -5.40 11.21
CA MET A 161 -8.36 -3.96 11.23
C MET A 161 -8.67 -3.29 9.86
N LEU A 162 -9.73 -2.45 9.83
CA LEU A 162 -10.27 -1.66 8.69
C LEU A 162 -9.38 -0.45 8.40
N THR A 163 -9.78 0.30 7.36
CA THR A 163 -9.70 1.77 7.33
C THR A 163 -10.75 2.36 6.38
N SER A 164 -11.31 3.50 6.78
CA SER A 164 -12.31 4.28 6.04
C SER A 164 -11.81 5.71 5.76
N TRP A 165 -11.81 6.12 4.49
CA TRP A 165 -11.26 7.40 4.00
C TRP A 165 -12.38 8.45 3.74
N GLY A 166 -12.08 9.74 3.91
CA GLY A 166 -13.07 10.83 4.12
C GLY A 166 -13.70 11.53 2.88
N LYS A 167 -14.61 12.48 3.14
CA LYS A 167 -15.40 13.20 2.11
C LYS A 167 -14.68 14.44 1.53
N MET A 168 -14.83 14.66 0.22
CA MET A 168 -14.56 15.94 -0.47
C MET A 168 -15.79 16.88 -0.42
N LYS A 169 -15.60 18.18 -0.67
CA LYS A 169 -16.61 19.22 -0.37
C LYS A 169 -17.33 19.77 -1.62
N THR A 170 -18.60 20.11 -1.48
CA THR A 170 -19.41 20.75 -2.53
C THR A 170 -18.98 22.21 -2.76
N LEU A 171 -18.94 22.63 -4.03
CA LEU A 171 -18.99 24.03 -4.43
C LEU A 171 -20.45 24.44 -4.70
N TRP A 172 -20.75 25.71 -4.40
CA TRP A 172 -21.93 26.43 -4.87
C TRP A 172 -21.55 27.24 -6.12
#